data_AF-A0A520GYV0-F1
#
_entry.id   AF-A0A520GYV0-F1
#
_cell.length_a   1.000
_cell.length_b   1.000
_cell.length_c   1.000
_cell.angle_alpha   90.00
_cell.angle_beta   90.00
_cell.angle_gamma   90.00
#
_symmetry.space_group_name_H-M   'P 1'
#
loop_
_entity.id
_entity.type
_entity.pdbx_description
1 polymer ?
#
loop_
_entity_poly.entity_id
_entity_poly.type
_entity_poly.pdbx_seq_one_letter_code
_entity_poly.pdbx_strand_id
1 'polypeptide(L)' 'RMLGLDTGPMSGFDADKVDAAFFADTPAVHTNFIATLGYGDPATIFARSPRPDFAKFNSIA' A
#
# COMPACT_ATOMS: atom_id res chain seq x y z
N ARG A 1 -5.26 1.65 -11.13
CA ARG A 1 -6.05 0.71 -11.97
C ARG A 1 -7.08 1.41 -12.85
N MET A 2 -8.03 2.18 -12.32
CA MET A 2 -9.02 2.90 -13.16
C MET A 2 -8.38 3.98 -14.06
N LEU A 3 -7.35 4.65 -13.56
CA LEU A 3 -6.55 5.63 -14.30
C LEU A 3 -5.32 5.00 -14.99
N GLY A 4 -5.27 3.68 -15.15
CA GLY A 4 -4.10 2.99 -15.74
C GLY A 4 -2.85 2.89 -14.87
N LEU A 5 -2.79 3.58 -13.71
CA LEU A 5 -1.64 3.52 -12.81
C LEU A 5 -1.59 2.23 -11.96
N ASP A 6 -0.39 1.70 -11.80
CA ASP A 6 -0.03 0.72 -10.78
C ASP A 6 0.26 1.39 -9.44
N THR A 7 0.26 0.60 -8.37
CA THR A 7 0.58 1.09 -7.03
C THR A 7 1.34 0.07 -6.20
N GLY A 8 2.31 0.55 -5.42
CA GLY A 8 3.07 -0.21 -4.44
C GLY A 8 2.80 0.29 -3.01
N PRO A 9 1.79 -0.25 -2.29
CA PRO A 9 1.56 0.10 -0.90
C PRO A 9 2.58 -0.59 0.01
N MET A 10 3.18 0.16 0.93
CA MET A 10 4.23 -0.31 1.84
C MET A 10 4.00 0.21 3.27
N SER A 11 4.17 -0.68 4.25
CA SER A 11 4.20 -0.36 5.69
C SER A 11 5.58 -0.56 6.33
N GLY A 12 6.55 -1.11 5.59
CA GLY A 12 7.91 -1.39 6.08
C GLY A 12 8.84 -0.18 6.05
N PHE A 13 8.43 0.94 6.64
CA PHE A 13 9.22 2.18 6.75
C PHE A 13 9.25 2.69 8.19
N ASP A 14 10.10 3.68 8.45
CA ASP A 14 10.21 4.36 9.74
C ASP A 14 9.21 5.52 9.80
N ALA A 15 8.09 5.31 10.51
CA ALA A 15 6.99 6.28 10.58
C ALA A 15 7.40 7.60 11.22
N ASP A 16 8.20 7.57 12.29
CA ASP A 16 8.65 8.77 13.00
C ASP A 16 9.50 9.66 12.07
N LYS A 17 10.34 9.06 11.23
CA LYS A 17 11.11 9.81 10.23
C LYS A 17 10.23 10.45 9.16
N VAL A 18 9.16 9.79 8.73
CA VAL A 18 8.23 10.35 7.74
C VAL A 18 7.40 11.46 8.36
N ASP A 19 6.87 11.25 9.57
CA ASP A 19 6.14 12.28 10.32
C ASP A 19 7.02 13.51 10.56
N ALA A 20 8.28 13.34 10.96
CA ALA A 20 9.22 14.43 11.12
C ALA A 20 9.56 15.16 9.81
N ALA A 21 9.61 14.45 8.68
CA ALA A 21 9.96 15.05 7.39
C ALA A 21 8.81 15.80 6.72
N PHE A 22 7.57 15.31 6.87
CA PHE A 22 6.42 15.80 6.09
C PHE A 22 5.29 16.39 6.95
N PHE A 23 5.22 16.06 8.23
CA PHE A 23 4.10 16.41 9.12
C PHE A 23 4.54 17.04 10.45
N ALA A 24 5.79 17.52 10.55
CA ALA A 24 6.33 18.09 11.79
C ALA A 24 5.48 19.24 12.37
N ASP A 25 4.88 20.05 11.50
CA ASP A 25 4.04 21.18 11.90
C ASP A 25 2.57 20.78 12.18
N THR A 26 2.21 19.51 11.98
CA THR A 26 0.84 18.98 12.12
C THR A 26 0.82 17.73 13.02
N PRO A 27 1.01 17.88 14.34
CA PRO A 27 1.23 16.74 15.25
C PRO A 27 0.04 15.80 15.43
N ALA A 28 -1.15 16.18 14.93
CA ALA A 28 -2.32 15.31 14.91
C ALA A 28 -2.39 14.40 13.67
N VAL A 29 -1.47 14.56 12.71
CA VAL A 29 -1.38 13.75 11.48
C VAL A 29 -0.26 12.74 11.67
N HIS A 30 -0.58 11.47 11.39
CA HIS A 30 0.38 10.37 11.47
C HIS A 30 0.39 9.58 10.16
N THR A 31 1.58 9.17 9.74
CA THR A 31 1.76 8.34 8.56
C THR A 31 1.24 6.92 8.83
N ASN A 32 0.42 6.41 7.91
CA ASN A 32 -0.11 5.04 7.96
C ASN A 32 0.61 4.13 6.95
N PHE A 33 0.58 4.50 5.67
CA PHE A 33 1.26 3.77 4.60
C PHE A 33 1.84 4.73 3.57
N ILE A 34 2.87 4.27 2.86
CA ILE A 34 3.38 4.94 1.65
C ILE A 34 2.86 4.17 0.44
N ALA A 35 2.32 4.89 -0.54
CA ALA A 35 1.92 4.31 -1.82
C ALA A 35 2.61 5.05 -2.96
N THR A 36 3.42 4.34 -3.74
CA THR A 36 3.92 4.83 -5.02
C THR A 36 2.84 4.68 -6.08
N LEU A 37 2.81 5.59 -7.05
CA LEU A 37 1.94 5.55 -8.22
C LEU A 37 2.79 5.67 -9.48
N GLY A 38 2.54 4.84 -10.48
CA GLY A 38 3.31 4.85 -11.71
C GLY A 38 2.92 3.73 -12.66
N TYR A 39 3.83 3.39 -13.57
CA TYR A 39 3.69 2.24 -14.46
C TYR A 39 4.77 1.22 -14.09
N GLY A 40 4.36 0.03 -13.64
CA GLY A 40 5.29 -1.05 -13.35
C GLY A 40 5.90 -1.59 -14.63
N ASP A 41 7.17 -1.99 -14.58
CA ASP A 41 7.80 -2.73 -15.68
C ASP A 41 7.23 -4.16 -15.71
N PRO A 42 6.48 -4.56 -16.77
CA PRO A 42 5.87 -5.87 -16.86
C PRO A 42 6.86 -7.04 -16.79
N ALA A 43 8.14 -6.81 -17.10
CA ALA A 43 9.18 -7.83 -17.02
C ALA A 43 9.66 -8.11 -15.58
N THR A 44 9.34 -7.23 -14.63
CA THR A 44 9.84 -7.29 -13.24
C THR A 44 8.77 -7.62 -12.21
N ILE A 45 7.48 -7.50 -12.58
CA ILE A 45 6.37 -7.74 -11.67
C ILE A 45 6.04 -9.22 -11.56
N PHE A 46 5.72 -9.67 -10.35
CA PHE A 46 5.28 -11.05 -10.13
C PHE A 46 3.89 -11.31 -10.74
N ALA A 47 3.65 -12.58 -11.10
CA ALA A 47 2.31 -13.05 -11.37
C ALA A 47 1.42 -12.86 -10.13
N ARG A 48 0.10 -12.74 -10.35
CA ARG A 48 -0.85 -12.52 -9.27
C ARG A 48 -0.79 -13.66 -8.26
N SER A 49 -0.57 -13.32 -6.98
CA SER A 49 -0.59 -14.30 -5.89
C SER A 49 -1.94 -15.02 -5.78
N PRO A 50 -1.96 -16.26 -5.23
CA PRO A 50 -3.19 -17.02 -5.03
C PRO A 50 -4.23 -16.23 -4.23
N ARG A 51 -5.49 -16.29 -4.67
CA ARG A 51 -6.63 -15.73 -3.94
C ARG A 51 -7.49 -16.89 -3.43
N PRO A 52 -7.67 -17.02 -2.10
CA PRO A 52 -8.51 -18.08 -1.56
C PRO A 52 -9.97 -17.95 -1.98
N ASP A 53 -10.68 -19.08 -1.99
CA ASP A 53 -12.11 -19.15 -2.31
C ASP A 53 -12.93 -18.31 -1.33
N PHE A 54 -14.07 -17.78 -1.80
CA PHE A 54 -14.92 -16.87 -1.04
C PHE A 54 -15.26 -17.39 0.37
N ALA A 55 -15.68 -18.66 0.48
CA ALA A 55 -16.07 -19.28 1.74
C ALA A 55 -14.92 -19.36 2.76
N LYS A 56 -13.65 -19.21 2.35
CA LYS A 56 -12.50 -19.24 3.26
C LYS A 56 -12.49 -18.07 4.25
N PHE A 57 -12.97 -16.91 3.84
CA PHE A 57 -12.92 -15.68 4.64
C PHE A 57 -14.29 -15.01 4.84
N ASN A 58 -15.34 -15.57 4.25
CA ASN A 58 -16.70 -15.01 4.31
C ASN A 58 -17.66 -16.06 4.88
N SER A 59 -17.80 -16.06 6.21
CA SER A 59 -18.76 -16.89 6.95
C SER A 59 -19.44 -16.04 8.02
N ILE A 60 -20.71 -16.34 8.31
CA ILE A 60 -21.45 -15.75 9.43
C ILE A 60 -21.50 -16.82 10.53
N ALA A 61 -21.26 -16.41 11.78
CA ALA A 61 -21.34 -17.28 12.96
C ALA A 61 -22.80 -17.57 13.36
#